data_AF-A0A7J2GY42-F1
#
_entry.id   AF-A0A7J2GY42-F1
#
_cell.length_a   1.000
_cell.length_b   1.000
_cell.length_c   1.000
_cell.angle_alpha   90.00
_cell.angle_beta   90.00
_cell.angle_gamma   90.00
#
_symmetry.space_group_name_H-M   'P 1'
#
loop_
_entity.id
_entity.type
_entity.pdbx_description
1 polymer ?
#
loop_
_entity_poly.entity_id
_entity_poly.type
_entity_poly.pdbx_seq_one_letter_code
_entity_poly.pdbx_strand_id
1 'polypeptide(L)' 'MVEFVCMTCGRTIKKDEMGRRTRCPYCGGKIILKKRPKIVKTVKAI' A
#
# COMPACT_ATOMS: atom_id res chain seq x y z
N MET A 1 -3.05 9.47 -5.57
CA MET A 1 -3.40 8.05 -5.73
C MET A 1 -2.76 7.27 -4.59
N VAL A 2 -3.54 6.56 -3.77
CA VAL A 2 -3.02 5.82 -2.60
C VAL A 2 -2.51 4.47 -3.10
N GLU A 3 -1.19 4.31 -3.07
CA GLU A 3 -0.52 3.05 -3.36
C GLU A 3 -0.49 2.20 -2.09
N PHE A 4 -0.87 0.94 -2.23
CA PHE A 4 -0.75 -0.05 -1.17
C PHE A 4 0.29 -1.09 -1.56
N VAL A 5 1.04 -1.60 -0.59
CA VAL A 5 2.02 -2.67 -0.79
C VAL A 5 1.54 -3.88 -0.03
N CYS A 6 1.41 -5.02 -0.71
CA CYS A 6 1.07 -6.27 -0.03
C CYS A 6 2.33 -6.87 0.62
N MET A 7 2.24 -7.28 1.89
CA MET A 7 3.37 -7.83 2.63
C MET A 7 3.84 -9.19 2.07
N THR A 8 2.91 -10.00 1.55
CA THR A 8 3.21 -11.37 1.10
C THR A 8 3.76 -11.45 -0.32
N CYS A 9 3.44 -10.50 -1.20
CA CYS A 9 3.92 -10.51 -2.59
C CYS A 9 4.78 -9.28 -2.96
N GLY A 10 4.91 -8.29 -2.07
CA GLY A 10 5.66 -7.06 -2.30
C GLY A 10 5.10 -6.17 -3.41
N ARG A 11 4.02 -6.58 -4.09
CA ARG A 11 3.44 -5.85 -5.22
C ARG A 11 2.72 -4.61 -4.73
N THR A 12 2.82 -3.56 -5.54
CA THR A 12 2.09 -2.31 -5.33
C THR A 12 0.72 -2.43 -5.99
N ILE A 13 -0.34 -2.27 -5.21
CA ILE A 13 -1.74 -2.39 -5.60
C ILE A 13 -2.37 -1.01 -5.48
N LYS A 14 -3.17 -0.62 -6.46
CA LYS A 14 -3.97 0.62 -6.38
C LYS A 14 -5.29 0.35 -5.65
N LYS A 15 -5.82 1.40 -5.01
CA LYS A 15 -7.10 1.32 -4.29
C LYS A 15 -8.25 0.82 -5.17
N ASP A 16 -8.23 1.15 -6.45
CA ASP A 16 -9.24 0.76 -7.44
C ASP A 16 -9.24 -0.75 -7.76
N GLU A 17 -8.09 -1.43 -7.56
CA GLU A 17 -7.96 -2.87 -7.75
C GLU A 17 -8.36 -3.69 -6.50
N MET A 18 -8.57 -3.02 -5.36
CA MET A 18 -9.10 -3.65 -4.16
C MET A 18 -10.62 -3.62 -4.20
N GLY A 19 -11.24 -4.77 -4.50
CA GLY A 19 -12.69 -4.92 -4.40
C GLY A 19 -13.24 -4.76 -2.97
N ARG A 20 -14.52 -5.12 -2.73
CA ARG A 20 -15.18 -5.01 -1.41
C ARG A 20 -14.47 -5.74 -0.26
N ARG A 21 -13.60 -6.70 -0.55
CA ARG A 21 -12.76 -7.40 0.43
C ARG A 21 -11.32 -6.92 0.25
N THR A 22 -10.67 -6.51 1.34
CA THR A 22 -9.25 -6.14 1.45
C THR A 22 -8.35 -7.35 1.23
N ARG A 23 -8.38 -7.89 0.01
CA ARG A 23 -7.58 -9.04 -0.43
C ARG A 23 -6.72 -8.56 -1.58
N CYS A 24 -5.44 -8.90 -1.51
CA CYS A 24 -4.54 -8.72 -2.65
C CYS A 24 -5.03 -9.60 -3.82
N PRO A 25 -5.34 -9.02 -5.00
CA PRO A 25 -5.82 -9.79 -6.16
C PRO A 25 -4.78 -10.77 -6.71
N TYR A 26 -3.50 -10.58 -6.36
CA TYR A 26 -2.39 -11.38 -6.87
C TYR A 26 -2.04 -12.59 -6.01
N CYS A 27 -2.31 -12.57 -4.69
CA CYS A 27 -1.89 -13.65 -3.79
C CYS A 27 -2.91 -14.00 -2.71
N GLY A 28 -4.08 -13.35 -2.68
CA GLY A 28 -5.11 -13.58 -1.66
C GLY A 28 -4.72 -13.10 -0.26
N GLY A 29 -3.55 -12.49 -0.09
CA GLY A 29 -3.06 -11.95 1.18
C GLY A 29 -3.98 -10.87 1.72
N LYS A 30 -4.22 -10.89 3.04
CA LYS A 30 -5.08 -9.93 3.75
C LYS A 30 -4.31 -8.72 4.28
N ILE A 31 -2.98 -8.82 4.36
CA ILE A 31 -2.12 -7.80 4.96
C ILE A 31 -1.62 -6.86 3.87
N ILE A 32 -2.08 -5.62 3.97
CA ILE A 32 -1.86 -4.56 2.99
C ILE A 32 -1.35 -3.34 3.76
N LEU A 33 -0.19 -2.82 3.34
CA LEU A 33 0.48 -1.68 3.94
C LEU A 33 0.28 -0.44 3.06
N LYS A 34 0.02 0.71 3.67
CA LYS A 34 -0.08 1.97 2.91
C LYS A 34 1.34 2.49 2.63
N LYS A 35 1.64 2.78 1.37
CA LYS A 35 2.95 3.35 1.00
C LYS A 35 3.06 4.79 1.48
N ARG A 36 4.27 5.18 1.93
CA ARG A 36 4.55 6.57 2.30
C ARG A 36 4.35 7.47 1.07
N PRO A 37 3.54 8.54 1.17
CA PRO A 37 3.36 9.44 0.04
C PRO A 37 4.69 10.11 -0.32
N LYS A 38 4.89 10.40 -1.61
CA LYS A 38 6.04 11.15 -2.14
C LYS A 38 5.92 12.65 -1.86
N ILE A 39 5.54 13.00 -0.63
CA ILE A 39 5.46 14.38 -0.17
C ILE A 39 6.72 14.63 0.67
N VAL A 40 7.49 15.65 0.28
CA VAL A 40 8.67 16.06 1.03
C VAL A 40 8.22 16.51 2.42
N LYS A 41 8.76 15.88 3.46
CA LYS A 41 8.52 16.25 4.85
C LYS A 41 9.81 16.79 5.43
N THR A 42 9.81 18.03 5.88
CA THR A 42 10.95 18.61 6.62
C THR A 42 10.87 18.13 8.06
N VAL A 43 11.87 17.37 8.50
CA VAL A 43 12.01 16.92 9.89
C VAL A 43 13.20 17.66 10.49
N LYS A 44 12.98 18.42 11.56
CA LYS A 44 14.08 19.04 12.31
C LYS A 44 14.84 17.94 13.04
N ALA A 45 16.13 17.81 12.78
CA ALA A 45 17.01 17.07 13.66
C ALA A 45 17.24 17.92 14.92
N ILE A 46 16.94 17.37 16.10
CA ILE A 46 17.33 17.95 17.39
C ILE A 46 18.80 17.59 17.64
#